data_AF-A0A557PAA7-F1
#
_entry.id   AF-A0A557PAA7-F1
#
_cell.length_a   1.000
_cell.length_b   1.000
_cell.length_c   1.000
_cell.angle_alpha   90.00
_cell.angle_beta   90.00
_cell.angle_gamma   90.00
#
_symmetry.space_group_name_H-M   'P 1'
#
loop_
_entity.id
_entity.type
_entity.pdbx_description
1 polymer ?
#
loop_
_entity_poly.entity_id
_entity_poly.type
_entity_poly.pdbx_seq_one_letter_code
_entity_poly.pdbx_strand_id
1 'polypeptide(L)'
;MPKLTLAELATITGGELHGNGELTVSSIAAMDKAGEGQITFLTNAKYRKHLAECQATAILIKSSELEFCQTNAIVVADPYLAFALVAQALDTTPQPAERIEASAVIAPDAVIGEGVCIGHNAVIESGVVLGDNVVIGAGCFIGKNAKIGDNSKMWANVSIYHNVEIGTACLIQSNTVIGSDGFGYANNRGEWVKIPQLGSVIIGNRVEIGSCTTIDRGAIDDTIIEDNVIIDNHIQIAHNVHVGYGTAMAGCTTVAGSVKIGKYCIIGGASVLNGHIEITDGVTITGMGMVMRSITEKGVYSSGIPLQSNKEWRKTAARTLKIDEMHKRLKTLEKKFED
;
A
#
# COMPACT_ATOMS: atom_id res chain seq x y z
N MET A 1 7.06 25.67 9.21
CA MET A 1 6.23 25.03 8.18
C MET A 1 6.57 25.65 6.85
N PRO A 2 6.69 24.85 5.77
CA PRO A 2 6.91 25.38 4.43
C PRO A 2 5.78 26.35 4.06
N LYS A 3 6.15 27.45 3.41
CA LYS A 3 5.23 28.40 2.77
C LYS A 3 5.63 28.49 1.31
N LEU A 4 4.69 28.22 0.43
CA LEU A 4 4.90 28.24 -1.02
C LEU A 4 3.94 29.24 -1.67
N THR A 5 4.44 29.94 -2.66
CA THR A 5 3.64 30.82 -3.51
C THR A 5 2.76 30.01 -4.46
N LEU A 6 1.67 30.60 -4.93
CA LEU A 6 0.81 29.94 -5.93
C LEU A 6 1.55 29.70 -7.25
N ALA A 7 2.52 30.55 -7.60
CA ALA A 7 3.36 30.36 -8.79
C ALA A 7 4.28 29.12 -8.65
N GLU A 8 4.87 28.90 -7.47
CA GLU A 8 5.66 27.68 -7.19
C GLU A 8 4.77 26.44 -7.25
N LEU A 9 3.57 26.49 -6.67
CA LEU A 9 2.63 25.37 -6.71
C LEU A 9 2.14 25.07 -8.13
N ALA A 10 1.91 26.09 -8.96
CA ALA A 10 1.58 25.91 -10.37
C ALA A 10 2.72 25.20 -11.11
N THR A 11 3.98 25.56 -10.81
CA THR A 11 5.16 24.89 -11.37
C THR A 11 5.26 23.43 -10.92
N ILE A 12 5.10 23.16 -9.62
CA ILE A 12 5.15 21.81 -9.04
C ILE A 12 4.08 20.90 -9.66
N THR A 13 2.90 21.43 -9.90
CA THR A 13 1.76 20.67 -10.44
C THR A 13 1.71 20.63 -11.97
N GLY A 14 2.56 21.41 -12.65
CA GLY A 14 2.47 21.63 -14.09
C GLY A 14 1.16 22.31 -14.52
N GLY A 15 0.52 23.04 -13.60
CA GLY A 15 -0.78 23.68 -13.81
C GLY A 15 -0.69 25.12 -14.30
N GLU A 16 -1.79 25.62 -14.87
CA GLU A 16 -1.95 27.02 -15.26
C GLU A 16 -2.54 27.83 -14.11
N LEU A 17 -1.85 28.88 -13.68
CA LEU A 17 -2.31 29.76 -12.62
C LEU A 17 -3.26 30.84 -13.16
N HIS A 18 -4.44 30.94 -12.54
CA HIS A 18 -5.38 32.04 -12.73
C HIS A 18 -5.58 32.79 -11.40
N GLY A 19 -5.06 34.01 -11.32
CA GLY A 19 -5.13 34.84 -10.11
C GLY A 19 -3.76 35.44 -9.74
N ASN A 20 -3.57 35.74 -8.45
CA ASN A 20 -2.33 36.34 -7.93
C ASN A 20 -1.30 35.27 -7.54
N GLY A 21 -0.20 35.19 -8.29
CA GLY A 21 0.88 34.22 -8.06
C GLY A 21 1.74 34.47 -6.83
N GLU A 22 1.70 35.66 -6.25
CA GLU A 22 2.51 36.05 -5.08
C GLU A 22 1.88 35.60 -3.76
N LEU A 23 0.59 35.21 -3.77
CA LEU A 23 -0.07 34.71 -2.57
C LEU A 23 0.56 33.41 -2.12
N THR A 24 0.69 33.25 -0.80
CA THR A 24 1.31 32.07 -0.21
C THR A 24 0.30 31.18 0.48
N VAL A 25 0.53 29.87 0.39
CA VAL A 25 -0.18 28.87 1.19
C VAL A 25 0.80 28.06 2.04
N SER A 26 0.30 27.53 3.15
CA SER A 26 1.10 26.81 4.15
C SER A 26 0.51 25.46 4.55
N SER A 27 -0.72 25.18 4.13
CA SER A 27 -1.41 23.92 4.41
C SER A 27 -2.51 23.66 3.39
N ILE A 28 -3.05 22.44 3.44
CA ILE A 28 -4.17 22.00 2.62
C ILE A 28 -5.38 21.77 3.52
N ALA A 29 -6.58 22.09 3.03
CA ALA A 29 -7.82 21.83 3.75
C ALA A 29 -8.92 21.33 2.82
N ALA A 30 -9.91 20.65 3.38
CA ALA A 30 -11.13 20.29 2.66
C ALA A 30 -11.88 21.56 2.23
N MET A 31 -12.53 21.51 1.05
CA MET A 31 -13.10 22.70 0.41
C MET A 31 -14.15 23.43 1.28
N ASP A 32 -14.86 22.72 2.15
CA ASP A 32 -15.86 23.25 3.09
C ASP A 32 -15.25 23.95 4.31
N LYS A 33 -13.94 23.77 4.56
CA LYS A 33 -13.21 24.32 5.72
C LYS A 33 -12.03 25.21 5.33
N ALA A 34 -11.61 25.16 4.07
CA ALA A 34 -10.44 25.86 3.60
C ALA A 34 -10.64 27.37 3.66
N GLY A 35 -9.68 28.05 4.29
CA GLY A 35 -9.63 29.51 4.41
C GLY A 35 -8.36 30.12 3.82
N GLU A 36 -8.09 31.36 4.21
CA GLU A 36 -6.88 32.09 3.84
C GLU A 36 -5.60 31.34 4.29
N GLY A 37 -4.58 31.34 3.44
CA GLY A 37 -3.32 30.61 3.63
C GLY A 37 -3.41 29.11 3.33
N GLN A 38 -4.57 28.62 2.86
CA GLN A 38 -4.79 27.22 2.54
C GLN A 38 -5.18 27.02 1.08
N ILE A 39 -4.77 25.88 0.52
CA ILE A 39 -5.20 25.42 -0.80
C ILE A 39 -6.14 24.23 -0.65
N THR A 40 -7.05 24.05 -1.61
CA THR A 40 -7.93 22.88 -1.69
C THR A 40 -8.02 22.37 -3.13
N PHE A 41 -8.83 21.36 -3.39
CA PHE A 41 -8.97 20.77 -4.72
C PHE A 41 -10.40 20.30 -5.00
N LEU A 42 -10.75 20.23 -6.29
CA LEU A 42 -12.03 19.70 -6.76
C LEU A 42 -11.81 18.62 -7.82
N THR A 43 -12.15 17.37 -7.49
CA THR A 43 -12.12 16.25 -8.45
C THR A 43 -13.51 15.88 -8.97
N ASN A 44 -14.53 15.97 -8.12
CA ASN A 44 -15.89 15.54 -8.45
C ASN A 44 -16.78 16.74 -8.74
N ALA A 45 -17.23 16.85 -10.00
CA ALA A 45 -18.08 17.94 -10.48
C ALA A 45 -19.38 18.12 -9.67
N LYS A 46 -19.86 17.11 -8.94
CA LYS A 46 -21.03 17.24 -8.06
C LYS A 46 -20.86 18.29 -6.94
N TYR A 47 -19.62 18.61 -6.57
CA TYR A 47 -19.31 19.61 -5.56
C TYR A 47 -19.01 21.00 -6.15
N ARG A 48 -19.12 21.19 -7.48
CA ARG A 48 -18.91 22.48 -8.16
C ARG A 48 -19.65 23.65 -7.51
N LYS A 49 -20.88 23.41 -7.05
CA LYS A 49 -21.71 24.43 -6.38
C LYS A 49 -21.05 25.09 -5.16
N HIS A 50 -20.06 24.44 -4.56
CA HIS A 50 -19.33 24.96 -3.41
C HIS A 50 -18.12 25.84 -3.80
N LEU A 51 -17.73 25.89 -5.08
CA LEU A 51 -16.60 26.72 -5.54
C LEU A 51 -16.83 28.21 -5.27
N ALA A 52 -18.06 28.69 -5.44
CA ALA A 52 -18.42 30.09 -5.23
C ALA A 52 -18.35 30.52 -3.76
N GLU A 53 -18.52 29.57 -2.82
CA GLU A 53 -18.51 29.83 -1.38
C GLU A 53 -17.15 29.56 -0.73
N CYS A 54 -16.22 28.94 -1.46
CA CYS A 54 -14.93 28.51 -0.96
C CYS A 54 -14.06 29.73 -0.57
N GLN A 55 -13.51 29.69 0.65
CA GLN A 55 -12.67 30.75 1.22
C GLN A 55 -11.17 30.43 1.11
N ALA A 56 -10.79 29.37 0.37
CA ALA A 56 -9.40 28.99 0.16
C ALA A 56 -8.64 30.09 -0.59
N THR A 57 -7.35 30.26 -0.27
CA THR A 57 -6.47 31.13 -1.06
C THR A 57 -6.34 30.65 -2.50
N ALA A 58 -6.38 29.34 -2.73
CA ALA A 58 -6.42 28.77 -4.08
C ALA A 58 -7.14 27.43 -4.14
N ILE A 59 -7.56 27.04 -5.35
CA ILE A 59 -8.20 25.75 -5.62
C ILE A 59 -7.53 25.07 -6.83
N LEU A 60 -7.18 23.79 -6.70
CA LEU A 60 -6.77 22.92 -7.80
C LEU A 60 -8.01 22.37 -8.52
N ILE A 61 -8.17 22.69 -9.80
CA ILE A 61 -9.39 22.38 -10.56
C ILE A 61 -9.08 21.96 -12.00
N LYS A 62 -10.08 21.37 -12.68
CA LYS A 62 -10.03 21.20 -14.14
C LYS A 62 -10.43 22.50 -14.84
N SER A 63 -10.02 22.66 -16.09
CA SER A 63 -10.38 23.82 -16.92
C SER A 63 -11.89 24.02 -17.05
N SER A 64 -12.67 22.93 -17.08
CA SER A 64 -14.14 22.96 -17.11
C SER A 64 -14.80 23.59 -15.89
N GLU A 65 -14.04 23.78 -14.81
CA GLU A 65 -14.55 24.32 -13.54
C GLU A 65 -14.14 25.79 -13.32
N LEU A 66 -13.26 26.32 -14.17
CA LEU A 66 -12.65 27.65 -13.99
C LEU A 66 -13.69 28.78 -13.95
N GLU A 67 -14.72 28.71 -14.80
CA GLU A 67 -15.77 29.74 -14.85
C GLU A 67 -16.60 29.84 -13.56
N PHE A 68 -16.58 28.80 -12.71
CA PHE A 68 -17.31 28.74 -11.44
C PHE A 68 -16.45 29.13 -10.24
N CYS A 69 -15.14 29.32 -10.44
CA CYS A 69 -14.20 29.66 -9.38
C CYS A 69 -14.15 31.18 -9.17
N GLN A 70 -14.39 31.62 -7.93
CA GLN A 70 -14.36 33.05 -7.55
C GLN A 70 -13.05 33.46 -6.85
N THR A 71 -12.19 32.49 -6.53
CA THR A 71 -10.85 32.70 -5.93
C THR A 71 -9.75 32.34 -6.95
N ASN A 72 -8.49 32.36 -6.52
CA ASN A 72 -7.36 31.93 -7.35
C ASN A 72 -7.47 30.44 -7.69
N ALA A 73 -7.13 30.06 -8.91
CA ALA A 73 -7.18 28.69 -9.38
C ALA A 73 -5.84 28.25 -9.96
N ILE A 74 -5.49 26.98 -9.74
CA ILE A 74 -4.44 26.30 -10.49
C ILE A 74 -5.13 25.21 -11.31
N VAL A 75 -5.20 25.42 -12.61
CA VAL A 75 -5.88 24.54 -13.55
C VAL A 75 -4.94 23.40 -13.95
N VAL A 76 -5.39 22.17 -13.71
CA VAL A 76 -4.61 20.94 -13.91
C VAL A 76 -5.45 19.87 -14.61
N ALA A 77 -4.79 18.92 -15.28
CA ALA A 77 -5.46 17.80 -15.92
C ALA A 77 -6.11 16.84 -14.91
N ASP A 78 -5.39 16.56 -13.81
CA ASP A 78 -5.84 15.71 -12.72
C ASP A 78 -5.67 16.44 -11.37
N PRO A 79 -6.76 17.02 -10.83
CA PRO A 79 -6.73 17.68 -9.52
C PRO A 79 -6.35 16.76 -8.36
N TYR A 80 -6.55 15.44 -8.46
CA TYR A 80 -6.19 14.52 -7.40
C TYR A 80 -4.68 14.27 -7.36
N LEU A 81 -4.06 14.09 -8.53
CA LEU A 81 -2.61 14.01 -8.66
C LEU A 81 -1.95 15.32 -8.22
N ALA A 82 -2.47 16.46 -8.67
CA ALA A 82 -1.95 17.76 -8.27
C ALA A 82 -2.06 17.98 -6.75
N PHE A 83 -3.17 17.57 -6.14
CA PHE A 83 -3.32 17.57 -4.69
C PHE A 83 -2.22 16.74 -4.00
N ALA A 84 -1.92 15.54 -4.50
CA ALA A 84 -0.86 14.71 -3.93
C ALA A 84 0.52 15.39 -4.00
N LEU A 85 0.86 16.03 -5.13
CA LEU A 85 2.12 16.77 -5.29
C LEU A 85 2.21 17.99 -4.36
N VAL A 86 1.12 18.74 -4.23
CA VAL A 86 1.05 19.88 -3.29
C VAL A 86 1.13 19.41 -1.84
N ALA A 87 0.51 18.27 -1.51
CA ALA A 87 0.59 17.67 -0.17
C ALA A 87 2.02 17.27 0.18
N GLN A 88 2.77 16.71 -0.78
CA GLN A 88 4.19 16.42 -0.61
C GLN A 88 5.03 17.69 -0.41
N ALA A 89 4.76 18.74 -1.20
CA ALA A 89 5.51 20.00 -1.12
C ALA A 89 5.25 20.78 0.19
N LEU A 90 4.07 20.59 0.80
CA LEU A 90 3.69 21.20 2.07
C LEU A 90 3.79 20.23 3.25
N ASP A 91 4.40 19.06 3.07
CA ASP A 91 4.42 18.02 4.09
C ASP A 91 5.13 18.49 5.36
N THR A 92 4.45 18.33 6.50
CA THR A 92 4.98 18.63 7.84
C THR A 92 5.26 17.36 8.63
N THR A 93 5.16 16.19 8.00
CA THR A 93 5.44 14.91 8.64
C THR A 93 6.89 14.91 9.15
N PRO A 94 7.12 14.62 10.44
CA PRO A 94 8.47 14.58 10.99
C PRO A 94 9.27 13.42 10.37
N GLN A 95 10.59 13.49 10.44
CA GLN A 95 11.42 12.35 10.05
C GLN A 95 11.43 11.29 11.18
N PRO A 96 11.57 9.98 10.85
CA PRO A 96 11.71 8.93 11.86
C PRO A 96 12.94 9.08 12.76
N ALA A 97 14.00 9.72 12.25
CA ALA A 97 15.21 10.12 12.95
C ALA A 97 15.88 11.29 12.22
N GLU A 98 16.67 12.10 12.92
CA GLU A 98 17.35 13.29 12.37
C GLU A 98 18.88 13.20 12.43
N ARG A 99 19.41 12.18 13.11
CA ARG A 99 20.84 11.87 13.25
C ARG A 99 21.01 10.42 13.68
N ILE A 100 22.26 9.98 13.84
CA ILE A 100 22.59 8.72 14.52
C ILE A 100 22.58 8.98 16.03
N GLU A 101 21.62 8.41 16.75
CA GLU A 101 21.47 8.62 18.19
C GLU A 101 22.43 7.74 19.00
N ALA A 102 22.90 8.27 20.14
CA ALA A 102 23.92 7.62 20.96
C ALA A 102 23.50 6.26 21.55
N SER A 103 22.19 6.00 21.63
CA SER A 103 21.66 4.71 22.12
C SER A 103 21.43 3.67 21.01
N ALA A 104 21.71 4.01 19.75
CA ALA A 104 21.71 3.04 18.67
C ALA A 104 22.91 2.08 18.81
N VAL A 105 22.67 0.79 18.56
CA VAL A 105 23.71 -0.24 18.59
C VAL A 105 24.03 -0.63 17.16
N ILE A 106 25.23 -0.31 16.70
CA ILE A 106 25.65 -0.50 15.31
C ILE A 106 26.87 -1.41 15.30
N ALA A 107 26.81 -2.49 14.51
CA ALA A 107 27.95 -3.38 14.33
C ALA A 107 29.14 -2.65 13.69
N PRO A 108 30.40 -2.90 14.12
CA PRO A 108 31.57 -2.16 13.63
C PRO A 108 31.86 -2.33 12.13
N ASP A 109 31.36 -3.39 11.51
CA ASP A 109 31.53 -3.73 10.10
C ASP A 109 30.32 -3.33 9.22
N ALA A 110 29.31 -2.65 9.79
CA ALA A 110 28.21 -2.10 9.02
C ALA A 110 28.71 -0.94 8.13
N VAL A 111 28.20 -0.89 6.89
CA VAL A 111 28.49 0.18 5.94
C VAL A 111 27.35 1.20 5.98
N ILE A 112 27.70 2.45 6.30
CA ILE A 112 26.74 3.54 6.50
C ILE A 112 27.01 4.63 5.47
N GLY A 113 26.04 4.91 4.61
CA GLY A 113 26.10 5.96 3.59
C GLY A 113 26.07 7.39 4.16
N GLU A 114 26.17 8.36 3.26
CA GLU A 114 26.10 9.78 3.62
C GLU A 114 24.68 10.17 4.03
N GLY A 115 24.54 11.05 5.03
CA GLY A 115 23.23 11.57 5.47
C GLY A 115 22.34 10.55 6.19
N VAL A 116 22.84 9.35 6.51
CA VAL A 116 22.06 8.32 7.22
C VAL A 116 21.71 8.77 8.64
N CYS A 117 20.45 8.55 9.02
CA CYS A 117 19.92 8.83 10.36
C CYS A 117 19.44 7.54 11.01
N ILE A 118 19.77 7.32 12.29
CA ILE A 118 19.44 6.09 13.03
C ILE A 118 18.91 6.48 14.41
N GLY A 119 17.63 6.19 14.65
CA GLY A 119 16.91 6.57 15.86
C GLY A 119 17.33 5.79 17.11
N HIS A 120 16.85 6.27 18.25
CA HIS A 120 17.15 5.69 19.56
C HIS A 120 16.86 4.19 19.62
N ASN A 121 17.79 3.44 20.21
CA ASN A 121 17.68 2.01 20.49
C ASN A 121 17.45 1.14 19.23
N ALA A 122 17.72 1.66 18.03
CA ALA A 122 17.79 0.83 16.84
C ALA A 122 19.04 -0.08 16.91
N VAL A 123 18.93 -1.27 16.32
CA VAL A 123 20.00 -2.27 16.27
C VAL A 123 20.33 -2.58 14.81
N ILE A 124 21.58 -2.34 14.43
CA ILE A 124 22.11 -2.61 13.10
C ILE A 124 23.16 -3.73 13.22
N GLU A 125 22.86 -4.88 12.65
CA GLU A 125 23.71 -6.06 12.71
C GLU A 125 24.91 -6.03 11.74
N SER A 126 25.81 -6.99 11.92
CA SER A 126 27.02 -7.15 11.12
C SER A 126 26.74 -7.39 9.64
N GLY A 127 27.58 -6.81 8.78
CA GLY A 127 27.48 -6.87 7.33
C GLY A 127 26.34 -6.04 6.71
N VAL A 128 25.56 -5.30 7.50
CA VAL A 128 24.48 -4.44 6.98
C VAL A 128 25.05 -3.32 6.11
N VAL A 129 24.35 -3.00 5.03
CA VAL A 129 24.63 -1.85 4.16
C VAL A 129 23.43 -0.93 4.14
N LEU A 130 23.63 0.32 4.57
CA LEU A 130 22.65 1.41 4.45
C LEU A 130 23.15 2.41 3.40
N GLY A 131 22.36 2.62 2.36
CA GLY A 131 22.62 3.62 1.32
C GLY A 131 22.48 5.06 1.80
N ASP A 132 22.67 6.00 0.90
CA ASP A 132 22.67 7.42 1.22
C ASP A 132 21.28 7.90 1.62
N ASN A 133 21.20 8.78 2.62
CA ASN A 133 19.97 9.38 3.14
C ASN A 133 18.94 8.36 3.65
N VAL A 134 19.36 7.13 3.98
CA VAL A 134 18.51 6.15 4.66
C VAL A 134 18.15 6.65 6.06
N VAL A 135 16.88 6.48 6.45
CA VAL A 135 16.40 6.86 7.78
C VAL A 135 15.83 5.64 8.49
N ILE A 136 16.48 5.22 9.57
CA ILE A 136 16.04 4.12 10.43
C ILE A 136 15.41 4.70 11.70
N GLY A 137 14.12 4.45 11.91
CA GLY A 137 13.39 4.89 13.10
C GLY A 137 13.84 4.22 14.40
N ALA A 138 13.38 4.76 15.53
CA ALA A 138 13.68 4.24 16.86
C ALA A 138 13.21 2.79 17.04
N GLY A 139 13.99 1.98 17.75
CA GLY A 139 13.64 0.59 18.09
C GLY A 139 13.61 -0.38 16.91
N CYS A 140 14.05 0.03 15.71
CA CYS A 140 14.16 -0.87 14.56
C CYS A 140 15.26 -1.91 14.77
N PHE A 141 15.07 -3.08 14.15
CA PHE A 141 16.09 -4.12 14.05
C PHE A 141 16.41 -4.38 12.59
N ILE A 142 17.68 -4.26 12.19
CA ILE A 142 18.16 -4.57 10.85
C ILE A 142 19.15 -5.73 10.94
N GLY A 143 18.75 -6.89 10.43
CA GLY A 143 19.47 -8.15 10.55
C GLY A 143 20.70 -8.27 9.65
N LYS A 144 21.55 -9.27 9.96
CA LYS A 144 22.86 -9.47 9.31
C LYS A 144 22.79 -9.44 7.78
N ASN A 145 23.75 -8.78 7.15
CA ASN A 145 23.89 -8.65 5.69
C ASN A 145 22.66 -8.07 4.96
N ALA A 146 21.70 -7.46 5.67
CA ALA A 146 20.61 -6.77 5.00
C ALA A 146 21.14 -5.53 4.25
N LYS A 147 20.52 -5.22 3.12
CA LYS A 147 20.89 -4.07 2.28
C LYS A 147 19.69 -3.17 2.09
N ILE A 148 19.84 -1.90 2.43
CA ILE A 148 18.80 -0.89 2.31
C ILE A 148 19.30 0.20 1.36
N GLY A 149 18.61 0.39 0.24
CA GLY A 149 18.97 1.38 -0.78
C GLY A 149 18.67 2.81 -0.38
N ASP A 150 19.27 3.74 -1.12
CA ASP A 150 19.23 5.18 -0.87
C ASP A 150 17.82 5.74 -0.68
N ASN A 151 17.69 6.75 0.18
CA ASN A 151 16.47 7.49 0.48
C ASN A 151 15.32 6.64 1.04
N SER A 152 15.57 5.38 1.39
CA SER A 152 14.57 4.52 2.03
C SER A 152 14.40 4.85 3.51
N LYS A 153 13.16 4.78 3.99
CA LYS A 153 12.78 5.17 5.34
C LYS A 153 12.00 4.08 6.04
N MET A 154 12.37 3.80 7.27
CA MET A 154 11.63 2.93 8.17
C MET A 154 11.16 3.75 9.36
N TRP A 155 9.86 3.67 9.64
CA TRP A 155 9.31 4.15 10.89
C TRP A 155 9.71 3.24 12.06
N ALA A 156 9.36 3.65 13.28
CA ALA A 156 9.79 2.98 14.50
C ALA A 156 9.39 1.49 14.56
N ASN A 157 10.20 0.68 15.23
CA ASN A 157 9.93 -0.72 15.52
C ASN A 157 9.72 -1.63 14.28
N VAL A 158 10.34 -1.30 13.15
CA VAL A 158 10.39 -2.21 11.99
C VAL A 158 11.45 -3.29 12.23
N SER A 159 11.13 -4.55 11.91
CA SER A 159 12.04 -5.69 12.02
C SER A 159 12.38 -6.25 10.65
N ILE A 160 13.62 -6.03 10.21
CA ILE A 160 14.18 -6.58 8.98
C ILE A 160 15.10 -7.73 9.35
N TYR A 161 14.83 -8.92 8.83
CA TYR A 161 15.66 -10.11 9.07
C TYR A 161 16.93 -10.06 8.21
N HIS A 162 17.79 -11.06 8.41
CA HIS A 162 19.05 -11.19 7.69
C HIS A 162 18.88 -11.43 6.18
N ASN A 163 19.87 -10.98 5.40
CA ASN A 163 19.98 -11.07 3.94
C ASN A 163 18.85 -10.39 3.13
N VAL A 164 17.92 -9.67 3.77
CA VAL A 164 16.85 -8.94 3.07
C VAL A 164 17.46 -7.79 2.26
N GLU A 165 17.00 -7.63 1.02
CA GLU A 165 17.39 -6.52 0.17
C GLU A 165 16.18 -5.61 -0.10
N ILE A 166 16.33 -4.32 0.20
CA ILE A 166 15.32 -3.28 -0.04
C ILE A 166 15.93 -2.22 -0.95
N GLY A 167 15.23 -1.88 -2.03
CA GLY A 167 15.65 -0.88 -3.01
C GLY A 167 15.61 0.56 -2.49
N THR A 168 15.53 1.49 -3.43
CA THR A 168 15.63 2.94 -3.18
C THR A 168 14.26 3.59 -2.98
N ALA A 169 14.23 4.66 -2.18
CA ALA A 169 13.03 5.46 -1.92
C ALA A 169 11.82 4.66 -1.42
N CYS A 170 12.04 3.61 -0.64
CA CYS A 170 10.99 2.81 -0.02
C CYS A 170 10.53 3.43 1.29
N LEU A 171 9.27 3.16 1.68
CA LEU A 171 8.70 3.60 2.95
C LEU A 171 8.09 2.40 3.68
N ILE A 172 8.57 2.14 4.90
CA ILE A 172 8.08 1.01 5.71
C ILE A 172 7.54 1.55 7.04
N GLN A 173 6.27 1.26 7.31
CA GLN A 173 5.55 1.71 8.48
C GLN A 173 5.80 0.80 9.70
N SER A 174 5.51 1.34 10.88
CA SER A 174 5.87 0.73 12.17
C SER A 174 5.35 -0.70 12.36
N ASN A 175 6.11 -1.49 13.11
CA ASN A 175 5.81 -2.89 13.48
C ASN A 175 5.69 -3.86 12.29
N THR A 176 6.18 -3.47 11.12
CA THR A 176 6.31 -4.37 9.96
C THR A 176 7.45 -5.35 10.18
N VAL A 177 7.26 -6.61 9.77
CA VAL A 177 8.28 -7.66 9.81
C VAL A 177 8.57 -8.16 8.40
N ILE A 178 9.84 -8.13 8.00
CA ILE A 178 10.28 -8.56 6.68
C ILE A 178 11.37 -9.61 6.80
N GLY A 179 11.14 -10.76 6.18
CA GLY A 179 12.04 -11.89 6.13
C GLY A 179 11.94 -12.87 7.30
N SER A 180 10.78 -12.95 7.97
CA SER A 180 10.46 -14.06 8.89
C SER A 180 10.42 -15.41 8.16
N ASP A 181 10.58 -16.51 8.90
CA ASP A 181 10.39 -17.85 8.35
C ASP A 181 8.94 -18.05 7.90
N GLY A 182 8.74 -18.49 6.66
CA GLY A 182 7.46 -19.00 6.20
C GLY A 182 7.03 -20.33 6.83
N PHE A 183 5.82 -20.77 6.48
CA PHE A 183 5.17 -21.97 7.02
C PHE A 183 5.69 -23.29 6.42
N GLY A 184 7.00 -23.53 6.49
CA GLY A 184 7.65 -24.74 5.97
C GLY A 184 7.76 -25.86 7.00
N TYR A 185 6.90 -26.87 6.91
CA TYR A 185 6.94 -28.06 7.78
C TYR A 185 6.65 -29.34 7.00
N ALA A 186 7.38 -30.42 7.30
CA ALA A 186 7.05 -31.76 6.86
C ALA A 186 6.30 -32.51 7.96
N ASN A 187 5.32 -33.37 7.61
CA ASN A 187 4.64 -34.20 8.59
C ASN A 187 5.35 -35.54 8.78
N ASN A 188 5.80 -35.83 10.00
CA ASN A 188 6.27 -37.14 10.42
C ASN A 188 5.27 -37.76 11.38
N ARG A 189 4.24 -38.44 10.85
CA ARG A 189 3.24 -39.20 11.63
C ARG A 189 2.52 -38.35 12.70
N GLY A 190 2.14 -37.13 12.35
CA GLY A 190 1.46 -36.19 13.25
C GLY A 190 2.38 -35.18 13.93
N GLU A 191 3.71 -35.37 13.87
CA GLU A 191 4.68 -34.38 14.33
C GLU A 191 5.16 -33.49 13.18
N TRP A 192 5.17 -32.18 13.40
CA TRP A 192 5.65 -31.21 12.40
C TRP A 192 7.16 -31.01 12.54
N VAL A 193 7.89 -31.37 11.50
CA VAL A 193 9.34 -31.19 11.42
C VAL A 193 9.63 -29.91 10.64
N LYS A 194 10.30 -28.95 11.29
CA LYS A 194 10.62 -27.64 10.69
C LYS A 194 11.53 -27.79 9.49
N ILE A 195 11.18 -27.13 8.39
CA ILE A 195 12.04 -26.97 7.21
C ILE A 195 12.67 -25.57 7.31
N PRO A 196 14.01 -25.46 7.45
CA PRO A 196 14.70 -24.17 7.42
C PRO A 196 14.35 -23.40 6.14
N GLN A 197 14.04 -22.10 6.29
CA GLN A 197 13.73 -21.21 5.17
C GLN A 197 15.01 -20.44 4.81
N LEU A 198 15.63 -20.84 3.70
CA LEU A 198 16.99 -20.43 3.33
C LEU A 198 17.03 -19.33 2.27
N GLY A 199 15.89 -19.04 1.63
CA GLY A 199 15.75 -17.89 0.75
C GLY A 199 15.67 -16.58 1.53
N SER A 200 15.48 -15.50 0.80
CA SER A 200 15.41 -14.14 1.32
C SER A 200 14.11 -13.43 0.88
N VAL A 201 14.08 -12.11 1.07
CA VAL A 201 13.09 -11.19 0.53
C VAL A 201 13.83 -10.12 -0.28
N ILE A 202 13.38 -9.89 -1.52
CA ILE A 202 13.88 -8.84 -2.40
C ILE A 202 12.75 -7.85 -2.65
N ILE A 203 12.94 -6.60 -2.22
CA ILE A 203 12.01 -5.49 -2.42
C ILE A 203 12.66 -4.49 -3.37
N GLY A 204 11.93 -4.15 -4.43
CA GLY A 204 12.34 -3.17 -5.44
C GLY A 204 12.34 -1.73 -4.91
N ASN A 205 12.29 -0.78 -5.84
CA ASN A 205 12.32 0.65 -5.57
C ASN A 205 10.92 1.25 -5.42
N ARG A 206 10.79 2.33 -4.63
CA ARG A 206 9.53 3.09 -4.43
C ARG A 206 8.40 2.20 -3.93
N VAL A 207 8.73 1.22 -3.09
CA VAL A 207 7.76 0.33 -2.47
C VAL A 207 7.31 0.94 -1.14
N GLU A 208 5.99 0.98 -0.92
CA GLU A 208 5.41 1.38 0.36
C GLU A 208 4.77 0.18 1.07
N ILE A 209 5.11 -0.01 2.35
CA ILE A 209 4.61 -1.12 3.18
C ILE A 209 3.99 -0.55 4.45
N GLY A 210 2.70 -0.83 4.65
CA GLY A 210 1.88 -0.42 5.76
C GLY A 210 2.23 -1.13 7.07
N SER A 211 1.68 -0.62 8.17
CA SER A 211 2.01 -1.04 9.53
C SER A 211 1.53 -2.46 9.82
N CYS A 212 2.28 -3.16 10.68
CA CYS A 212 1.97 -4.53 11.10
C CYS A 212 1.80 -5.53 9.93
N THR A 213 2.43 -5.26 8.79
CA THR A 213 2.47 -6.18 7.66
C THR A 213 3.64 -7.16 7.83
N THR A 214 3.43 -8.39 7.38
CA THR A 214 4.40 -9.48 7.49
C THR A 214 4.72 -10.02 6.09
N ILE A 215 6.01 -10.04 5.75
CA ILE A 215 6.51 -10.59 4.49
C ILE A 215 7.52 -11.68 4.82
N ASP A 216 7.13 -12.93 4.59
CA ASP A 216 8.00 -14.08 4.85
C ASP A 216 9.08 -14.20 3.78
N ARG A 217 10.27 -14.63 4.19
CA ARG A 217 11.32 -15.05 3.25
C ARG A 217 10.89 -16.28 2.48
N GLY A 218 11.46 -16.49 1.31
CA GLY A 218 11.22 -17.71 0.55
C GLY A 218 11.94 -18.93 1.14
N ALA A 219 11.46 -20.12 0.76
CA ALA A 219 11.99 -21.38 1.29
C ALA A 219 13.40 -21.68 0.77
N ILE A 220 13.63 -21.50 -0.54
CA ILE A 220 14.91 -21.69 -1.23
C ILE A 220 15.16 -20.48 -2.12
N ASP A 221 14.27 -20.24 -3.09
CA ASP A 221 14.20 -18.99 -3.83
C ASP A 221 13.61 -17.88 -2.94
N ASP A 222 13.67 -16.63 -3.41
CA ASP A 222 13.23 -15.46 -2.64
C ASP A 222 11.72 -15.18 -2.77
N THR A 223 11.20 -14.43 -1.80
CA THR A 223 9.96 -13.66 -1.96
C THR A 223 10.28 -12.33 -2.65
N ILE A 224 9.51 -11.93 -3.66
CA ILE A 224 9.84 -10.79 -4.53
C ILE A 224 8.71 -9.78 -4.53
N ILE A 225 9.03 -8.53 -4.22
CA ILE A 225 8.15 -7.37 -4.38
C ILE A 225 8.79 -6.43 -5.39
N GLU A 226 8.21 -6.28 -6.57
CA GLU A 226 8.75 -5.40 -7.62
C GLU A 226 8.56 -3.91 -7.28
N ASP A 227 9.19 -3.06 -8.09
CA ASP A 227 9.11 -1.61 -7.98
C ASP A 227 7.67 -1.07 -7.94
N ASN A 228 7.49 0.03 -7.21
CA ASN A 228 6.25 0.80 -7.19
C ASN A 228 5.02 0.02 -6.67
N VAL A 229 5.23 -1.05 -5.93
CA VAL A 229 4.17 -1.79 -5.24
C VAL A 229 3.79 -1.05 -3.94
N ILE A 230 2.49 -0.99 -3.66
CA ILE A 230 1.97 -0.43 -2.40
C ILE A 230 1.17 -1.50 -1.65
N ILE A 231 1.57 -1.75 -0.41
CA ILE A 231 1.02 -2.78 0.47
C ILE A 231 0.50 -2.07 1.72
N ASP A 232 -0.80 -2.12 1.97
CA ASP A 232 -1.44 -1.50 3.13
C ASP A 232 -1.19 -2.31 4.43
N ASN A 233 -1.81 -1.88 5.53
CA ASN A 233 -1.63 -2.41 6.87
C ASN A 233 -2.14 -3.86 7.03
N HIS A 234 -1.53 -4.59 7.97
CA HIS A 234 -1.97 -5.93 8.38
C HIS A 234 -2.08 -6.95 7.24
N ILE A 235 -1.23 -6.83 6.23
CA ILE A 235 -1.17 -7.80 5.14
C ILE A 235 -0.22 -8.94 5.52
N GLN A 236 -0.57 -10.16 5.10
CA GLN A 236 0.32 -11.32 5.14
C GLN A 236 0.76 -11.68 3.72
N ILE A 237 2.06 -11.62 3.46
CA ILE A 237 2.71 -12.14 2.26
C ILE A 237 3.54 -13.36 2.67
N ALA A 238 3.07 -14.55 2.29
CA ALA A 238 3.78 -15.79 2.60
C ALA A 238 5.03 -16.00 1.73
N HIS A 239 5.77 -17.06 2.05
CA HIS A 239 7.02 -17.43 1.36
C HIS A 239 6.84 -17.63 -0.16
N ASN A 240 7.86 -17.20 -0.92
CA ASN A 240 7.96 -17.34 -2.38
C ASN A 240 6.85 -16.63 -3.18
N VAL A 241 6.13 -15.70 -2.57
CA VAL A 241 5.19 -14.84 -3.29
C VAL A 241 5.98 -13.88 -4.18
N HIS A 242 5.44 -13.61 -5.38
CA HIS A 242 5.94 -12.58 -6.28
C HIS A 242 4.82 -11.58 -6.57
N VAL A 243 5.06 -10.30 -6.27
CA VAL A 243 4.14 -9.20 -6.57
C VAL A 243 4.77 -8.30 -7.64
N GLY A 244 4.09 -8.18 -8.78
CA GLY A 244 4.56 -7.43 -9.94
C GLY A 244 4.39 -5.92 -9.82
N TYR A 245 5.15 -5.20 -10.65
CA TYR A 245 5.26 -3.74 -10.68
C TYR A 245 3.91 -3.02 -10.55
N GLY A 246 3.87 -1.99 -9.71
CA GLY A 246 2.72 -1.07 -9.67
C GLY A 246 1.43 -1.67 -9.12
N THR A 247 1.48 -2.86 -8.53
CA THR A 247 0.33 -3.49 -7.88
C THR A 247 0.03 -2.83 -6.54
N ALA A 248 -1.26 -2.63 -6.26
CA ALA A 248 -1.76 -2.08 -5.01
C ALA A 248 -2.55 -3.13 -4.23
N MET A 249 -2.25 -3.29 -2.94
CA MET A 249 -2.90 -4.26 -2.05
C MET A 249 -3.44 -3.57 -0.81
N ALA A 250 -4.76 -3.64 -0.62
CA ALA A 250 -5.44 -3.01 0.52
C ALA A 250 -5.46 -3.92 1.76
N GLY A 251 -5.66 -3.29 2.92
CA GLY A 251 -5.34 -3.88 4.23
C GLY A 251 -6.07 -5.18 4.55
N CYS A 252 -5.47 -5.95 5.47
CA CYS A 252 -5.95 -7.27 5.90
C CYS A 252 -6.00 -8.34 4.80
N THR A 253 -5.36 -8.11 3.66
CA THR A 253 -5.24 -9.12 2.60
C THR A 253 -4.24 -10.21 3.02
N THR A 254 -4.58 -11.46 2.72
CA THR A 254 -3.74 -12.63 3.01
C THR A 254 -3.38 -13.35 1.72
N VAL A 255 -2.08 -13.51 1.47
CA VAL A 255 -1.54 -14.23 0.31
C VAL A 255 -0.78 -15.45 0.77
N ALA A 256 -1.26 -16.62 0.37
CA ALA A 256 -0.59 -17.89 0.66
C ALA A 256 0.69 -18.09 -0.18
N GLY A 257 1.48 -19.11 0.16
CA GLY A 257 2.80 -19.31 -0.42
C GLY A 257 2.79 -19.55 -1.94
N SER A 258 3.87 -19.11 -2.60
CA SER A 258 4.12 -19.33 -4.04
C SER A 258 3.07 -18.73 -4.99
N VAL A 259 2.37 -17.66 -4.58
CA VAL A 259 1.45 -16.93 -5.45
C VAL A 259 2.22 -15.95 -6.32
N LYS A 260 1.84 -15.84 -7.60
CA LYS A 260 2.35 -14.83 -8.52
C LYS A 260 1.24 -13.84 -8.86
N ILE A 261 1.42 -12.58 -8.48
CA ILE A 261 0.52 -11.48 -8.80
C ILE A 261 1.19 -10.63 -9.86
N GLY A 262 0.53 -10.46 -11.01
CA GLY A 262 1.02 -9.65 -12.12
C GLY A 262 1.11 -8.16 -11.81
N LYS A 263 1.45 -7.39 -12.84
CA LYS A 263 1.63 -5.94 -12.76
C LYS A 263 0.30 -5.20 -12.73
N TYR A 264 0.29 -4.03 -12.09
CA TYR A 264 -0.86 -3.10 -12.06
C TYR A 264 -2.15 -3.75 -11.54
N CYS A 265 -2.05 -4.74 -10.66
CA CYS A 265 -3.21 -5.35 -10.03
C CYS A 265 -3.73 -4.46 -8.89
N ILE A 266 -5.01 -4.58 -8.58
CA ILE A 266 -5.64 -3.94 -7.43
C ILE A 266 -6.29 -5.03 -6.59
N ILE A 267 -5.73 -5.32 -5.43
CA ILE A 267 -6.23 -6.32 -4.50
C ILE A 267 -7.01 -5.63 -3.40
N GLY A 268 -8.34 -5.75 -3.43
CA GLY A 268 -9.24 -5.15 -2.45
C GLY A 268 -9.03 -5.71 -1.04
N GLY A 269 -9.34 -4.89 -0.04
CA GLY A 269 -9.04 -5.21 1.36
C GLY A 269 -9.74 -6.48 1.84
N ALA A 270 -9.11 -7.15 2.81
CA ALA A 270 -9.56 -8.43 3.37
C ALA A 270 -9.74 -9.56 2.33
N SER A 271 -9.04 -9.49 1.19
CA SER A 271 -9.03 -10.60 0.23
C SER A 271 -8.14 -11.74 0.71
N VAL A 272 -8.46 -12.96 0.31
CA VAL A 272 -7.72 -14.17 0.63
C VAL A 272 -7.35 -14.88 -0.66
N LEU A 273 -6.05 -15.01 -0.92
CA LEU A 273 -5.50 -15.66 -2.12
C LEU A 273 -4.92 -17.02 -1.73
N ASN A 274 -5.41 -18.07 -2.39
CA ASN A 274 -4.91 -19.43 -2.21
C ASN A 274 -3.46 -19.59 -2.71
N GLY A 275 -2.74 -20.62 -2.27
CA GLY A 275 -1.34 -20.84 -2.64
C GLY A 275 -1.18 -21.40 -4.05
N HIS A 276 0.01 -21.22 -4.63
CA HIS A 276 0.38 -21.79 -5.93
C HIS A 276 -0.55 -21.41 -7.10
N ILE A 277 -1.08 -20.19 -7.07
CA ILE A 277 -1.89 -19.64 -8.18
C ILE A 277 -1.18 -18.44 -8.82
N GLU A 278 -1.62 -18.12 -10.03
CA GLU A 278 -1.12 -16.98 -10.79
C GLU A 278 -2.27 -16.04 -11.16
N ILE A 279 -2.04 -14.74 -11.02
CA ILE A 279 -2.98 -13.66 -11.35
C ILE A 279 -2.32 -12.82 -12.43
N THR A 280 -2.96 -12.73 -13.60
CA THR A 280 -2.46 -11.94 -14.73
C THR A 280 -2.47 -10.44 -14.46
N ASP A 281 -1.79 -9.67 -15.32
CA ASP A 281 -1.65 -8.22 -15.20
C ASP A 281 -3.00 -7.48 -15.26
N GLY A 282 -3.12 -6.40 -14.48
CA GLY A 282 -4.24 -5.46 -14.52
C GLY A 282 -5.53 -6.00 -13.90
N VAL A 283 -5.49 -7.09 -13.14
CA VAL A 283 -6.64 -7.66 -12.45
C VAL A 283 -7.04 -6.81 -11.25
N THR A 284 -8.34 -6.59 -11.08
CA THR A 284 -8.91 -6.03 -9.86
C THR A 284 -9.70 -7.10 -9.12
N ILE A 285 -9.39 -7.32 -7.84
CA ILE A 285 -10.19 -8.14 -6.93
C ILE A 285 -10.90 -7.19 -5.98
N THR A 286 -12.23 -7.25 -5.93
CA THR A 286 -13.00 -6.40 -4.99
C THR A 286 -12.80 -6.85 -3.54
N GLY A 287 -13.14 -5.98 -2.58
CA GLY A 287 -12.98 -6.28 -1.16
C GLY A 287 -13.63 -7.61 -0.74
N MET A 288 -12.97 -8.31 0.20
CA MET A 288 -13.31 -9.66 0.65
C MET A 288 -13.35 -10.72 -0.48
N GLY A 289 -12.48 -10.57 -1.48
CA GLY A 289 -12.31 -11.54 -2.56
C GLY A 289 -11.68 -12.85 -2.06
N MET A 290 -12.31 -14.00 -2.34
CA MET A 290 -11.79 -15.33 -2.05
C MET A 290 -11.28 -15.98 -3.34
N VAL A 291 -9.98 -15.86 -3.60
CA VAL A 291 -9.35 -16.28 -4.86
C VAL A 291 -8.80 -17.69 -4.71
N MET A 292 -9.56 -18.66 -5.21
CA MET A 292 -9.24 -20.09 -5.07
C MET A 292 -8.49 -20.70 -6.25
N ARG A 293 -8.38 -19.96 -7.37
CA ARG A 293 -7.83 -20.45 -8.65
C ARG A 293 -7.09 -19.31 -9.34
N SER A 294 -6.17 -19.66 -10.24
CA SER A 294 -5.49 -18.70 -11.10
C SER A 294 -6.49 -17.87 -11.92
N ILE A 295 -6.15 -16.61 -12.16
CA ILE A 295 -6.90 -15.65 -12.97
C ILE A 295 -6.07 -15.34 -14.21
N THR A 296 -6.50 -15.85 -15.36
CA THR A 296 -5.77 -15.74 -16.64
C THR A 296 -6.22 -14.58 -17.50
N GLU A 297 -7.33 -13.94 -17.16
CA GLU A 297 -7.90 -12.82 -17.92
C GLU A 297 -7.92 -11.55 -17.09
N LYS A 298 -7.59 -10.43 -17.74
CA LYS A 298 -7.71 -9.11 -17.11
C LYS A 298 -9.19 -8.80 -16.88
N GLY A 299 -9.52 -8.30 -15.69
CA GLY A 299 -10.88 -7.92 -15.37
C GLY A 299 -11.10 -7.58 -13.90
N VAL A 300 -12.36 -7.40 -13.53
CA VAL A 300 -12.79 -7.21 -12.14
C VAL A 300 -13.45 -8.48 -11.65
N TYR A 301 -12.99 -9.00 -10.51
CA TYR A 301 -13.45 -10.24 -9.90
C TYR A 301 -13.98 -9.97 -8.48
N SER A 302 -15.06 -10.66 -8.11
CA SER A 302 -15.75 -10.46 -6.84
C SER A 302 -16.23 -11.78 -6.25
N SER A 303 -16.36 -11.80 -4.92
CA SER A 303 -16.99 -12.90 -4.19
C SER A 303 -17.72 -12.41 -2.96
N GLY A 304 -18.52 -13.28 -2.36
CA GLY A 304 -19.25 -12.98 -1.13
C GLY A 304 -20.69 -12.54 -1.36
N ILE A 305 -21.50 -12.63 -0.31
CA ILE A 305 -22.88 -12.17 -0.28
C ILE A 305 -22.90 -10.89 0.56
N PRO A 306 -23.43 -9.76 0.06
CA PRO A 306 -23.51 -8.51 0.82
C PRO A 306 -24.32 -8.64 2.11
N LEU A 307 -24.16 -7.65 2.99
CA LEU A 307 -24.88 -7.60 4.25
C LEU A 307 -26.41 -7.55 4.02
N GLN A 308 -27.14 -8.29 4.84
CA GLN A 308 -28.60 -8.28 4.91
C GLN A 308 -29.03 -8.09 6.37
N SER A 309 -30.30 -7.75 6.62
CA SER A 309 -30.82 -7.81 7.99
C SER A 309 -30.68 -9.24 8.55
N ASN A 310 -30.47 -9.40 9.85
CA ASN A 310 -30.20 -10.73 10.43
C ASN A 310 -31.31 -11.75 10.12
N LYS A 311 -32.56 -11.31 10.14
CA LYS A 311 -33.73 -12.15 9.83
C LYS A 311 -33.72 -12.64 8.37
N GLU A 312 -33.31 -11.79 7.43
CA GLU A 312 -33.19 -12.15 6.02
C GLU A 312 -31.98 -13.05 5.80
N TRP A 313 -30.83 -12.68 6.36
CA TRP A 313 -29.59 -13.45 6.24
C TRP A 313 -29.76 -14.90 6.69
N ARG A 314 -30.41 -15.14 7.84
CA ARG A 314 -30.68 -16.52 8.33
C ARG A 314 -31.48 -17.35 7.33
N LYS A 315 -32.44 -16.72 6.63
CA LYS A 315 -33.25 -17.39 5.60
C LYS A 315 -32.42 -17.66 4.34
N THR A 316 -31.64 -16.67 3.88
CA THR A 316 -30.75 -16.82 2.72
C THR A 316 -29.76 -17.95 2.96
N ALA A 317 -29.04 -17.93 4.09
CA ALA A 317 -28.05 -18.94 4.43
C ALA A 317 -28.64 -20.36 4.50
N ALA A 318 -29.79 -20.53 5.16
CA ALA A 318 -30.46 -21.82 5.24
C ALA A 318 -30.88 -22.38 3.87
N ARG A 319 -31.25 -21.50 2.92
CA ARG A 319 -31.59 -21.90 1.54
C ARG A 319 -30.36 -22.26 0.73
N THR A 320 -29.28 -21.50 0.85
CA THR A 320 -28.01 -21.80 0.16
C THR A 320 -27.48 -23.19 0.55
N LEU A 321 -27.59 -23.58 1.82
CA LEU A 321 -27.20 -24.93 2.28
C LEU A 321 -28.06 -26.06 1.69
N LYS A 322 -29.25 -25.74 1.16
CA LYS A 322 -30.19 -26.69 0.55
C LYS A 322 -30.24 -26.59 -0.98
N ILE A 323 -29.29 -25.89 -1.61
CA ILE A 323 -29.35 -25.61 -3.05
C ILE A 323 -29.34 -26.88 -3.91
N ASP A 324 -28.63 -27.93 -3.51
CA ASP A 324 -28.63 -29.22 -4.19
C ASP A 324 -29.99 -29.94 -4.09
N GLU A 325 -30.63 -29.93 -2.91
CA GLU A 325 -31.98 -30.47 -2.73
C GLU A 325 -33.00 -29.72 -3.60
N MET A 326 -32.88 -28.39 -3.65
CA MET A 326 -33.71 -27.53 -4.52
C MET A 326 -33.50 -27.87 -6.00
N HIS A 327 -32.24 -28.05 -6.44
CA HIS A 327 -31.91 -28.41 -7.82
C HIS A 327 -32.48 -29.78 -8.21
N LYS A 328 -32.36 -30.80 -7.34
CA LYS A 328 -32.95 -32.14 -7.56
C LYS A 328 -34.47 -32.10 -7.68
N ARG A 329 -35.14 -31.31 -6.83
CA ARG A 329 -36.60 -31.11 -6.88
C ARG A 329 -37.03 -30.40 -8.16
N LEU A 330 -36.27 -29.39 -8.60
CA LEU A 330 -36.55 -28.68 -9.85
C LEU A 330 -36.43 -29.62 -11.05
N LYS A 331 -35.33 -30.38 -11.15
CA LYS A 331 -35.13 -31.38 -12.23
C LYS A 331 -36.22 -32.45 -12.26
N THR A 332 -36.71 -32.87 -11.08
CA THR A 332 -37.83 -33.82 -10.97
C THR A 332 -39.15 -33.22 -11.46
N LEU A 333 -39.36 -31.91 -11.23
CA LEU A 333 -40.54 -31.20 -11.74
C LEU A 333 -40.46 -31.02 -13.26
N GLU A 334 -39.32 -30.56 -13.79
CA GLU A 334 -39.12 -30.35 -15.23
C GLU A 334 -39.39 -31.63 -16.03
N LYS A 335 -38.88 -32.78 -15.58
CA LYS A 335 -39.14 -34.08 -16.22
C LYS A 335 -40.62 -34.44 -16.31
N LYS A 336 -41.45 -34.01 -15.35
CA LYS A 336 -42.90 -34.27 -15.38
C LYS A 336 -43.68 -33.41 -16.37
N PHE A 337 -43.05 -32.36 -16.91
CA PHE A 337 -43.66 -31.46 -17.90
C PHE A 337 -43.07 -31.65 -19.31
N GLU A 338 -42.05 -32.52 -19.46
CA GLU A 338 -41.55 -32.97 -20.76
C GLU A 338 -42.27 -34.23 -21.29
N ASP A 339 -42.98 -34.94 -20.41
CA ASP A 339 -43.90 -36.05 -20.72
C ASP A 339 -45.36 -35.56 -20.87
#